data_AF-A0A496YW29-F1
#
_entry.id   AF-A0A496YW29-F1
#
_cell.length_a   1.000
_cell.length_b   1.000
_cell.length_c   1.000
_cell.angle_alpha   90.00
_cell.angle_beta   90.00
_cell.angle_gamma   90.00
#
_symmetry.space_group_name_H-M   'P 1'
#
loop_
_entity.id
_entity.type
_entity.pdbx_description
1 polymer ?
#
loop_
_entity_poly.entity_id
_entity_poly.type
_entity_poly.pdbx_seq_one_letter_code
_entity_poly.pdbx_strand_id
1 'polypeptide(L)'
;MARLRRITYLTLGFLLLAYLLVFSGCAGSQNRFIKKTSFRGTHSILITFAGPVDEEWATKASNYRVYEKPDPDIVLKISTIELSTNRQTVILHFEEPLNQNQPHMVTMRGIMTEGKSVGTAIVKVRKLYLGYLFSILIGAMLVQNFVFTKYLGLCVFFGTSQKRSTAVGMGVTFTIVIVASAMMSWFLYQFFLKPFHLDFLQIIVFIGLVSLSVQAVDTILRKVNPMLFKAFGVYLVLVIANCIILAVPLILADNEYNAAESLMLALGAGLGFLIALFLMSSVRERLELANVPPTYRGLPIAFVVAGLFALAFLGFSGMSIF
;
A
#
# COMPACT_ATOMS: atom_id res chain seq x y z
N MET A 1 35.68 13.64 1.47
CA MET A 1 34.57 14.07 2.36
C MET A 1 33.44 14.83 1.66
N ALA A 2 33.70 15.72 0.68
CA ALA A 2 32.64 16.50 0.01
C ALA A 2 31.59 15.68 -0.77
N ARG A 3 31.97 14.53 -1.36
CA ARG A 3 31.04 13.60 -2.04
C ARG A 3 30.05 12.92 -1.09
N LEU A 4 30.49 12.58 0.13
CA LEU A 4 29.66 11.93 1.13
C LEU A 4 28.56 12.87 1.61
N ARG A 5 28.93 14.13 1.92
CA ARG A 5 28.00 15.19 2.31
C ARG A 5 26.90 15.43 1.26
N ARG A 6 27.24 15.43 -0.04
CA ARG A 6 26.26 15.64 -1.12
C ARG A 6 25.25 14.49 -1.26
N ILE A 7 25.68 13.25 -1.01
CA ILE A 7 24.80 12.06 -0.98
C ILE A 7 23.91 12.12 0.26
N THR A 8 24.45 12.56 1.41
CA THR A 8 23.66 12.81 2.61
C THR A 8 22.61 13.90 2.37
N TYR A 9 22.93 15.01 1.71
CA TYR A 9 21.95 16.06 1.41
C TYR A 9 20.88 15.62 0.39
N LEU A 10 21.21 14.76 -0.57
CA LEU A 10 20.24 14.25 -1.56
C LEU A 10 19.28 13.22 -0.94
N THR A 11 19.80 12.32 -0.10
CA THR A 11 19.00 11.35 0.66
C THR A 11 18.19 12.04 1.75
N LEU A 12 18.76 13.05 2.42
CA LEU A 12 18.05 13.92 3.36
C LEU A 12 16.98 14.74 2.64
N GLY A 13 17.21 15.20 1.41
CA GLY A 13 16.22 15.90 0.58
C GLY A 13 15.07 15.00 0.15
N PHE A 14 15.35 13.74 -0.21
CA PHE A 14 14.31 12.74 -0.52
C PHE A 14 13.53 12.33 0.73
N LEU A 15 14.21 12.21 1.88
CA LEU A 15 13.59 12.00 3.19
C LEU A 15 12.77 13.22 3.65
N LEU A 16 13.21 14.45 3.37
CA LEU A 16 12.47 15.68 3.65
C LEU A 16 11.25 15.83 2.76
N LEU A 17 11.35 15.44 1.48
CA LEU A 17 10.22 15.43 0.55
C LEU A 17 9.21 14.33 0.94
N ALA A 18 9.69 13.16 1.33
CA ALA A 18 8.87 12.10 1.90
C ALA A 18 8.24 12.54 3.24
N TYR A 19 8.96 13.26 4.09
CA TYR A 19 8.47 13.81 5.36
C TYR A 19 7.40 14.89 5.13
N LEU A 20 7.60 15.79 4.16
CA LEU A 20 6.63 16.81 3.73
C LEU A 20 5.35 16.19 3.14
N LEU A 21 5.49 15.07 2.40
CA LEU A 21 4.36 14.31 1.86
C LEU A 21 3.61 13.52 2.96
N VAL A 22 4.33 12.95 3.93
CA VAL A 22 3.75 12.25 5.09
C VAL A 22 2.97 13.21 5.99
N PHE A 23 3.48 14.43 6.23
CA PHE A 23 2.78 15.42 7.07
C PHE A 23 1.64 16.14 6.34
N SER A 24 1.76 16.40 5.05
CA SER A 24 0.65 16.97 4.26
C SER A 24 -0.51 15.99 4.07
N GLY A 25 -0.26 14.68 4.22
CA GLY A 25 -1.27 13.62 4.13
C GLY A 25 -2.20 13.47 5.34
N CYS A 26 -1.97 14.21 6.44
CA CYS A 26 -2.87 14.19 7.61
C CYS A 26 -4.24 14.85 7.37
N ALA A 27 -4.48 15.43 6.18
CA ALA A 27 -5.75 16.03 5.78
C ALA A 27 -6.50 15.18 4.73
N GLY A 28 -6.57 13.86 4.94
CA GLY A 28 -7.42 12.97 4.15
C GLY A 28 -8.91 13.14 4.47
N SER A 29 -9.49 14.29 4.15
CA SER A 29 -10.94 14.53 4.21
C SER A 29 -11.61 13.81 3.02
N GLN A 30 -12.07 12.58 3.24
CA GLN A 30 -12.76 11.75 2.24
C GLN A 30 -14.15 12.30 1.85
N ASN A 31 -14.68 13.33 2.53
CA ASN A 31 -15.89 14.06 2.15
C ASN A 31 -15.79 15.52 2.62
N ARG A 32 -16.15 16.50 1.78
CA ARG A 32 -16.14 17.95 2.10
C ARG A 32 -16.93 18.31 3.39
N PHE A 33 -17.80 17.41 3.84
CA PHE A 33 -18.70 17.57 4.98
C PHE A 33 -18.30 16.77 6.23
N ILE A 34 -17.33 15.86 6.14
CA ILE A 34 -16.97 14.97 7.26
C ILE A 34 -15.48 15.11 7.54
N LYS A 35 -15.19 15.68 8.71
CA LYS A 35 -13.86 16.12 9.10
C LYS A 35 -13.04 14.97 9.68
N LYS A 36 -13.68 14.05 10.41
CA LYS A 36 -13.00 12.92 11.06
C LYS A 36 -13.98 11.80 11.39
N THR A 37 -13.54 10.56 11.24
CA THR A 37 -14.21 9.39 11.81
C THR A 37 -13.24 8.58 12.63
N SER A 38 -13.68 8.07 13.77
CA SER A 38 -12.82 7.27 14.67
C SER A 38 -13.65 6.32 15.51
N PHE A 39 -13.10 5.16 15.83
CA PHE A 39 -13.70 4.28 16.83
C PHE A 39 -13.53 4.89 18.23
N ARG A 40 -14.60 4.88 19.03
CA ARG A 40 -14.57 5.20 20.46
C ARG A 40 -14.86 3.89 21.23
N GLY A 41 -13.81 3.26 21.75
CA GLY A 41 -13.92 1.93 22.37
C GLY A 41 -14.40 0.84 21.39
N THR A 42 -14.87 -0.29 21.91
CA THR A 42 -15.27 -1.48 21.14
C THR A 42 -16.68 -1.43 20.58
N HIS A 43 -17.55 -0.55 21.08
CA HIS A 43 -18.99 -0.54 20.75
C HIS A 43 -19.45 0.77 20.11
N SER A 44 -18.56 1.70 19.75
CA SER A 44 -19.01 2.96 19.15
C SER A 44 -18.12 3.54 18.06
N ILE A 45 -18.77 4.16 17.08
CA ILE A 45 -18.15 4.90 15.98
C ILE A 45 -18.50 6.38 16.16
N LEU A 46 -17.47 7.22 16.19
CA LEU A 46 -17.59 8.66 16.29
C LEU A 46 -17.39 9.28 14.91
N ILE A 47 -18.33 10.13 14.50
CA ILE A 47 -18.36 10.82 13.21
C ILE A 47 -18.43 12.32 13.49
N THR A 48 -17.39 13.06 13.09
CA THR A 48 -17.33 14.52 13.22
C THR A 48 -17.57 15.17 11.86
N PHE A 49 -18.63 15.96 11.78
CA PHE A 49 -19.02 16.73 10.62
C PHE A 49 -18.29 18.09 10.59
N ALA A 50 -18.21 18.69 9.39
CA ALA A 50 -17.58 19.98 9.16
C ALA A 50 -18.46 21.17 9.57
N GLY A 51 -19.77 20.95 9.73
CA GLY A 51 -20.77 21.93 10.17
C GLY A 51 -21.84 21.30 11.08
N PRO A 52 -22.75 22.09 11.66
CA PRO A 52 -23.84 21.57 12.48
C PRO A 52 -24.79 20.71 11.63
N VAL A 53 -25.35 19.67 12.24
CA VAL A 53 -26.27 18.74 11.60
C VAL A 53 -27.61 18.79 12.31
N ASP A 54 -28.70 18.66 11.56
CA ASP A 54 -30.05 18.74 12.11
C ASP A 54 -30.36 17.54 13.03
N GLU A 55 -30.90 17.83 14.23
CA GLU A 55 -31.18 16.83 15.27
C GLU A 55 -32.15 15.74 14.81
N GLU A 56 -33.18 16.13 14.06
CA GLU A 56 -34.19 15.21 13.52
C GLU A 56 -33.64 14.23 12.47
N TRP A 57 -32.59 14.63 11.76
CA TRP A 57 -31.90 13.75 10.82
C TRP A 57 -30.90 12.86 11.56
N ALA A 58 -30.13 13.44 12.48
CA ALA A 58 -29.02 12.77 13.14
C ALA A 58 -29.47 11.60 14.02
N THR A 59 -30.67 11.67 14.60
CA THR A 59 -31.22 10.65 15.52
C THR A 59 -31.91 9.47 14.83
N LYS A 60 -32.18 9.55 13.52
CA LYS A 60 -32.86 8.48 12.77
C LYS A 60 -31.88 7.38 12.37
N ALA A 61 -32.04 6.19 12.96
CA ALA A 61 -31.22 5.02 12.63
C ALA A 61 -31.31 4.58 11.15
N SER A 62 -32.45 4.80 10.49
CA SER A 62 -32.63 4.50 9.05
C SER A 62 -31.72 5.28 8.12
N ASN A 63 -31.15 6.40 8.59
CA ASN A 63 -30.25 7.24 7.80
C ASN A 63 -28.82 6.69 7.74
N TYR A 64 -28.49 5.73 8.60
CA TYR A 64 -27.17 5.12 8.71
C TYR A 64 -27.23 3.65 8.31
N ARG A 65 -26.32 3.24 7.43
CA ARG A 65 -26.07 1.83 7.11
C ARG A 65 -24.61 1.54 7.35
N VAL A 66 -24.30 0.64 8.28
CA VAL A 66 -22.93 0.30 8.65
C VAL A 66 -22.69 -1.19 8.36
N TYR A 67 -21.62 -1.49 7.64
CA TYR A 67 -21.23 -2.85 7.29
C TYR A 67 -19.70 -2.97 7.25
N GLU A 68 -19.17 -4.18 7.38
CA GLU A 68 -17.75 -4.46 7.22
C GLU A 68 -17.40 -4.49 5.71
N LYS A 69 -16.26 -3.90 5.30
CA LYS A 69 -15.90 -3.85 3.85
C LYS A 69 -15.91 -5.21 3.14
N PRO A 70 -15.42 -6.33 3.73
CA PRO A 70 -15.45 -7.62 3.06
C PRO A 70 -16.86 -8.24 2.99
N ASP A 71 -17.76 -7.88 3.91
CA ASP A 71 -19.10 -8.46 4.03
C ASP A 71 -20.20 -7.39 3.93
N PRO A 72 -20.46 -6.85 2.71
CA PRO A 72 -21.42 -5.76 2.50
C PRO A 72 -22.89 -6.13 2.74
N ASP A 73 -23.19 -7.43 2.85
CA ASP A 73 -24.54 -7.95 3.06
C ASP A 73 -24.93 -7.98 4.55
N ILE A 74 -23.95 -7.97 5.47
CA ILE A 74 -24.17 -8.00 6.91
C ILE A 74 -24.20 -6.56 7.44
N VAL A 75 -25.40 -6.06 7.76
CA VAL A 75 -25.59 -4.71 8.33
C VAL A 75 -25.54 -4.79 9.85
N LEU A 76 -24.63 -4.04 10.45
CA LEU A 76 -24.47 -3.93 11.90
C LEU A 76 -25.62 -3.10 12.50
N LYS A 77 -26.24 -3.62 13.56
CA LYS A 77 -27.36 -2.97 14.24
C LYS A 77 -26.87 -1.86 15.17
N ILE A 78 -27.46 -0.68 15.00
CA ILE A 78 -27.18 0.50 15.82
C ILE A 78 -28.16 0.51 16.98
N SER A 79 -27.67 0.54 18.23
CA SER A 79 -28.48 0.56 19.44
C SER A 79 -28.96 1.97 19.78
N THR A 80 -28.03 2.91 19.88
CA THR A 80 -28.33 4.32 20.19
C THR A 80 -27.49 5.27 19.35
N ILE A 81 -28.04 6.46 19.10
CA ILE A 81 -27.34 7.53 18.39
C ILE A 81 -27.33 8.76 19.27
N GLU A 82 -26.14 9.21 19.65
CA GLU A 82 -25.96 10.42 20.45
C GLU A 82 -25.43 11.55 19.59
N LEU A 83 -26.03 12.73 19.70
CA LEU A 83 -25.51 13.96 19.10
C LEU A 83 -24.84 14.80 20.21
N SER A 84 -23.59 15.18 19.97
CA SER A 84 -22.86 16.08 20.87
C SER A 84 -23.53 17.46 20.91
N THR A 85 -23.44 18.15 22.05
CA THR A 85 -24.01 19.48 22.31
C THR A 85 -23.66 20.54 21.26
N ASN A 86 -22.53 20.38 20.56
CA ASN A 86 -22.11 21.27 19.47
C ASN A 86 -22.75 20.94 18.10
N ARG A 87 -23.68 19.98 18.02
CA ARG A 87 -24.34 19.47 16.79
C ARG A 87 -23.40 19.03 15.66
N GLN A 88 -22.11 18.86 15.96
CA GLN A 88 -21.08 18.54 14.97
C GLN A 88 -20.56 17.11 15.07
N THR A 89 -20.87 16.38 16.14
CA THR A 89 -20.35 15.02 16.36
C THR A 89 -21.49 14.08 16.67
N VAL A 90 -21.62 13.02 15.85
CA VAL A 90 -22.55 11.92 16.05
C VAL A 90 -21.78 10.72 16.56
N ILE A 91 -22.29 10.06 17.59
CA ILE A 91 -21.76 8.83 18.15
C ILE A 91 -22.79 7.73 17.89
N LEU A 92 -22.41 6.74 17.09
CA LEU A 92 -23.20 5.54 16.83
C LEU A 92 -22.77 4.47 17.83
N HIS A 93 -23.68 4.00 18.66
CA HIS A 93 -23.48 2.85 19.54
C HIS A 93 -24.04 1.59 18.87
N PHE A 94 -23.35 0.47 19.04
CA PHE A 94 -23.71 -0.82 18.45
C PHE A 94 -24.04 -1.84 19.55
N GLU A 95 -24.96 -2.75 19.25
CA GLU A 95 -25.33 -3.84 20.17
C GLU A 95 -24.20 -4.86 20.32
N GLU A 96 -23.50 -5.14 19.24
CA GLU A 96 -22.40 -6.10 19.18
C GLU A 96 -21.03 -5.38 19.16
N PRO A 97 -19.97 -6.02 19.71
CA PRO A 97 -18.63 -5.47 19.65
C PRO A 97 -18.14 -5.38 18.20
N LEU A 98 -17.70 -4.18 17.80
CA LEU A 98 -17.20 -3.92 16.45
C LEU A 98 -15.84 -4.56 16.22
N ASN A 99 -15.66 -5.19 15.06
CA ASN A 99 -14.37 -5.74 14.65
C ASN A 99 -13.41 -4.63 14.20
N GLN A 100 -12.70 -4.02 15.14
CA GLN A 100 -11.78 -2.90 14.85
C GLN A 100 -10.62 -3.24 13.90
N ASN A 101 -10.40 -4.52 13.61
CA ASN A 101 -9.36 -4.97 12.68
C ASN A 101 -9.77 -4.75 11.22
N GLN A 102 -11.07 -4.69 10.94
CA GLN A 102 -11.59 -4.51 9.61
C GLN A 102 -12.11 -3.08 9.37
N PRO A 103 -11.94 -2.52 8.16
CA PRO A 103 -12.67 -1.32 7.74
C PRO A 103 -14.17 -1.51 7.90
N HIS A 104 -14.79 -0.54 8.55
CA HIS A 104 -16.24 -0.39 8.55
C HIS A 104 -16.63 0.71 7.56
N MET A 105 -17.61 0.43 6.71
CA MET A 105 -18.19 1.38 5.77
C MET A 105 -19.47 1.94 6.38
N VAL A 106 -19.49 3.24 6.64
CA VAL A 106 -20.67 3.96 7.13
C VAL A 106 -21.27 4.74 5.98
N THR A 107 -22.44 4.33 5.53
CA THR A 107 -23.24 5.03 4.53
C THR A 107 -24.28 5.89 5.23
N MET A 108 -24.22 7.20 5.03
CA MET A 108 -25.18 8.18 5.53
C MET A 108 -26.01 8.71 4.37
N ARG A 109 -27.32 8.49 4.41
CA ARG A 109 -28.25 8.93 3.35
C ARG A 109 -28.88 10.28 3.69
N GLY A 110 -28.85 11.20 2.72
CA GLY A 110 -29.58 12.46 2.75
C GLY A 110 -29.24 13.37 3.94
N ILE A 111 -27.94 13.64 4.15
CA ILE A 111 -27.44 14.50 5.24
C ILE A 111 -28.11 15.87 5.17
N MET A 112 -28.67 16.33 6.29
CA MET A 112 -29.34 17.63 6.41
C MET A 112 -28.53 18.57 7.32
N THR A 113 -28.20 19.75 6.80
CA THR A 113 -27.53 20.82 7.55
C THR A 113 -28.35 22.10 7.37
N GLU A 114 -28.88 22.63 8.48
CA GLU A 114 -29.63 23.89 8.49
C GLU A 114 -30.77 23.89 7.47
N GLY A 115 -31.49 22.76 7.34
CA GLY A 115 -32.62 22.61 6.42
C GLY A 115 -32.26 22.44 4.94
N LYS A 116 -30.97 22.31 4.58
CA LYS A 116 -30.53 21.98 3.21
C LYS A 116 -30.00 20.54 3.12
N SER A 117 -30.45 19.82 2.09
CA SER A 117 -29.95 18.47 1.79
C SER A 117 -28.58 18.54 1.13
N VAL A 118 -27.60 17.96 1.81
CA VAL A 118 -26.17 17.96 1.46
C VAL A 118 -25.78 16.69 0.67
N GLY A 119 -26.68 15.71 0.59
CA GLY A 119 -26.51 14.48 -0.19
C GLY A 119 -26.16 13.24 0.64
N THR A 120 -25.74 12.17 -0.03
CA THR A 120 -25.35 10.91 0.60
C THR A 120 -23.82 10.84 0.70
N ALA A 121 -23.30 10.47 1.87
CA ALA A 121 -21.86 10.30 2.08
C ALA A 121 -21.55 8.87 2.53
N ILE A 122 -20.50 8.29 1.95
CA ILE A 122 -19.95 7.01 2.39
C ILE A 122 -18.60 7.31 3.02
N VAL A 123 -18.41 6.87 4.26
CA VAL A 123 -17.15 7.07 4.99
C VAL A 123 -16.61 5.75 5.47
N LYS A 124 -15.31 5.58 5.30
CA LYS A 124 -14.57 4.42 5.77
C LYS A 124 -13.97 4.73 7.13
N VAL A 125 -14.33 3.94 8.14
CA VAL A 125 -13.81 4.05 9.51
C VAL A 125 -12.80 2.93 9.73
N ARG A 126 -11.56 3.30 10.04
CA ARG A 126 -10.45 2.38 10.33
C ARG A 126 -9.67 2.87 11.54
N LYS A 127 -9.18 1.94 12.38
CA LYS A 127 -8.28 2.28 13.47
C LYS A 127 -6.86 2.41 12.92
N LEU A 128 -6.36 3.63 12.80
CA LEU A 128 -4.96 3.87 12.46
C LEU A 128 -4.10 3.65 13.71
N TYR A 129 -3.56 2.45 13.90
CA TYR A 129 -2.63 2.15 15.00
C TYR A 129 -1.28 1.66 14.47
N LEU A 130 -0.20 1.92 15.20
CA LEU A 130 1.17 1.58 14.78
C LEU A 130 1.33 0.06 14.49
N GLY A 131 0.65 -0.78 15.26
CA GLY A 131 0.63 -2.23 15.02
C GLY A 131 -0.11 -2.65 13.74
N TYR A 132 -1.10 -1.88 13.27
CA TYR A 132 -1.78 -2.14 12.00
C TYR A 132 -0.86 -1.84 10.82
N LEU A 133 -0.14 -0.72 10.91
CA LEU A 133 0.89 -0.36 9.94
C LEU A 133 1.98 -1.42 9.85
N PHE A 134 2.42 -1.95 11.00
CA PHE A 134 3.38 -3.03 11.07
C PHE A 134 2.82 -4.36 10.54
N SER A 135 1.54 -4.64 10.79
CA SER A 135 0.85 -5.80 10.21
C SER A 135 0.79 -5.72 8.68
N ILE A 136 0.46 -4.56 8.11
CA ILE A 136 0.49 -4.35 6.65
C ILE A 136 1.89 -4.64 6.10
N LEU A 137 2.93 -4.16 6.78
CA LEU A 137 4.32 -4.37 6.36
C LEU A 137 4.68 -5.86 6.36
N ILE A 138 4.41 -6.58 7.46
CA ILE A 138 4.70 -8.02 7.57
C ILE A 138 3.84 -8.82 6.60
N GLY A 139 2.56 -8.47 6.50
CA GLY A 139 1.59 -9.07 5.60
C GLY A 139 2.06 -8.97 4.15
N ALA A 140 2.47 -7.79 3.70
CA ALA A 140 2.98 -7.59 2.33
C ALA A 140 4.35 -8.24 2.10
N MET A 141 5.19 -8.30 3.13
CA MET A 141 6.54 -8.88 3.05
C MET A 141 6.54 -10.41 2.97
N LEU A 142 5.69 -11.07 3.76
CA LEU A 142 5.69 -12.52 3.95
C LEU A 142 4.39 -13.20 3.54
N VAL A 143 3.24 -12.77 4.07
CA VAL A 143 1.94 -13.45 3.93
C VAL A 143 1.40 -13.36 2.50
N GLN A 144 1.36 -12.15 1.94
CA GLN A 144 0.95 -11.86 0.58
C GLN A 144 2.15 -11.46 -0.28
N ASN A 145 3.22 -12.27 -0.21
CA ASN A 145 4.44 -11.98 -0.94
C ASN A 145 4.16 -11.87 -2.45
N PHE A 146 4.53 -10.73 -3.03
CA PHE A 146 4.23 -10.41 -4.42
C PHE A 146 4.90 -11.38 -5.42
N VAL A 147 6.06 -11.94 -5.08
CA VAL A 147 6.81 -12.84 -5.96
C VAL A 147 6.29 -14.27 -5.88
N PHE A 148 6.17 -14.82 -4.68
CA PHE A 148 5.85 -16.23 -4.50
C PHE A 148 4.35 -16.54 -4.45
N THR A 149 3.52 -15.57 -4.01
CA THR A 149 2.06 -15.78 -3.88
C THR A 149 1.31 -15.21 -5.08
N LYS A 150 1.72 -14.01 -5.55
CA LYS A 150 1.06 -13.32 -6.68
C LYS A 150 1.78 -13.49 -8.02
N TYR A 151 2.94 -14.17 -8.04
CA TYR A 151 3.74 -14.43 -9.25
C TYR A 151 4.15 -13.16 -10.03
N LEU A 152 4.36 -12.05 -9.32
CA LEU A 152 4.77 -10.77 -9.89
C LEU A 152 6.28 -10.59 -9.81
N GLY A 153 6.86 -9.99 -10.86
CA GLY A 153 8.28 -9.61 -10.92
C GLY A 153 9.25 -10.73 -11.28
N LEU A 154 8.76 -11.86 -11.79
CA LEU A 154 9.55 -13.04 -12.15
C LEU A 154 10.65 -12.73 -13.19
N CYS A 155 10.42 -11.78 -14.10
CA CYS A 155 11.36 -11.42 -15.17
C CYS A 155 12.72 -10.98 -14.63
N VAL A 156 12.71 -10.11 -13.62
CA VAL A 156 13.95 -9.61 -12.99
C VAL A 156 14.45 -10.57 -11.92
N PHE A 157 13.52 -11.27 -11.27
CA PHE A 157 13.83 -12.30 -10.28
C PHE A 157 14.74 -13.41 -10.84
N PHE A 158 14.44 -13.97 -12.01
CA PHE A 158 15.28 -15.00 -12.61
C PHE A 158 16.58 -14.46 -13.23
N GLY A 159 16.59 -13.22 -13.73
CA GLY A 159 17.78 -12.61 -14.32
C GLY A 159 18.85 -12.25 -13.28
N THR A 160 18.44 -11.77 -12.11
CA THR A 160 19.35 -11.17 -11.12
C THR A 160 19.66 -12.06 -9.92
N SER A 161 19.07 -13.26 -9.84
CA SER A 161 19.29 -14.22 -8.75
C SER A 161 20.52 -15.11 -8.92
N GLN A 162 21.39 -14.91 -9.92
CA GLN A 162 22.54 -15.79 -10.13
C GLN A 162 23.63 -15.64 -9.06
N LYS A 163 23.84 -14.43 -8.54
CA LYS A 163 24.86 -14.13 -7.53
C LYS A 163 24.23 -13.39 -6.36
N ARG A 164 24.60 -13.71 -5.12
CA ARG A 164 24.07 -13.03 -3.92
C ARG A 164 24.39 -11.55 -3.89
N SER A 165 25.62 -11.15 -4.22
CA SER A 165 26.03 -9.74 -4.24
C SER A 165 25.20 -8.90 -5.23
N THR A 166 24.89 -9.49 -6.38
CA THR A 166 24.05 -8.91 -7.43
C THR A 166 22.58 -8.85 -6.99
N ALA A 167 22.05 -9.92 -6.39
CA ALA A 167 20.67 -10.02 -5.95
C ALA A 167 20.33 -9.01 -4.84
N VAL A 168 21.22 -8.82 -3.85
CA VAL A 168 21.02 -7.83 -2.78
C VAL A 168 21.02 -6.41 -3.33
N GLY A 169 21.96 -6.08 -4.22
CA GLY A 169 22.01 -4.76 -4.85
C GLY A 169 20.72 -4.44 -5.61
N MET A 170 20.21 -5.40 -6.39
CA MET A 170 18.96 -5.24 -7.13
C MET A 170 17.73 -5.15 -6.22
N GLY A 171 17.66 -5.98 -5.18
CA GLY A 171 16.55 -5.93 -4.22
C GLY A 171 16.42 -4.57 -3.54
N VAL A 172 17.56 -3.96 -3.15
CA VAL A 172 17.56 -2.62 -2.54
C VAL A 172 17.13 -1.55 -3.54
N THR A 173 17.65 -1.58 -4.78
CA THR A 173 17.24 -0.65 -5.82
C THR A 173 15.75 -0.75 -6.12
N PHE A 174 15.21 -1.98 -6.23
CA PHE A 174 13.77 -2.21 -6.43
C PHE A 174 12.93 -1.66 -5.29
N THR A 175 13.35 -1.87 -4.05
CA THR A 175 12.65 -1.35 -2.87
C THR A 175 12.52 0.17 -2.93
N ILE A 176 13.62 0.87 -3.27
CA ILE A 176 13.63 2.33 -3.39
C ILE A 176 12.68 2.79 -4.51
N VAL A 177 12.72 2.15 -5.67
CA VAL A 177 11.87 2.48 -6.82
C VAL A 177 10.39 2.25 -6.50
N ILE A 178 10.04 1.11 -5.89
CA ILE A 178 8.67 0.75 -5.51
C ILE A 178 8.13 1.79 -4.51
N VAL A 179 8.90 2.14 -3.49
CA VAL A 179 8.49 3.15 -2.49
C VAL A 179 8.30 4.52 -3.15
N ALA A 180 9.26 4.98 -3.96
CA ALA A 180 9.16 6.28 -4.63
C ALA A 180 7.95 6.36 -5.58
N SER A 181 7.78 5.35 -6.43
CA SER A 181 6.68 5.29 -7.39
C SER A 181 5.31 5.14 -6.72
N ALA A 182 5.21 4.34 -5.66
CA ALA A 182 3.97 4.18 -4.89
C ALA A 182 3.56 5.48 -4.17
N MET A 183 4.51 6.20 -3.57
CA MET A 183 4.22 7.49 -2.91
C MET A 183 3.81 8.57 -3.90
N MET A 184 4.50 8.65 -5.04
CA MET A 184 4.14 9.60 -6.09
C MET A 184 2.77 9.29 -6.70
N SER A 185 2.48 7.99 -6.92
CA SER A 185 1.18 7.54 -7.44
C SER A 185 0.06 7.77 -6.43
N TRP A 186 0.30 7.54 -5.13
CA TRP A 186 -0.66 7.83 -4.07
C TRP A 186 -1.05 9.31 -4.04
N PHE A 187 -0.05 10.19 -4.05
CA PHE A 187 -0.25 11.63 -4.05
C PHE A 187 -1.09 12.05 -5.26
N LEU A 188 -0.69 11.61 -6.46
CA LEU A 188 -1.39 12.02 -7.67
C LEU A 188 -2.80 11.42 -7.76
N TYR A 189 -3.00 10.17 -7.30
CA TYR A 189 -4.33 9.54 -7.23
C TYR A 189 -5.29 10.34 -6.33
N GLN A 190 -4.85 10.71 -5.13
CA GLN A 190 -5.68 11.41 -4.15
C GLN A 190 -5.96 12.87 -4.54
N PHE A 191 -4.99 13.58 -5.10
CA PHE A 191 -5.11 15.01 -5.40
C PHE A 191 -5.61 15.33 -6.81
N PHE A 192 -5.47 14.41 -7.77
CA PHE A 192 -5.90 14.64 -9.16
C PHE A 192 -7.00 13.66 -9.59
N LEU A 193 -6.78 12.34 -9.53
CA LEU A 193 -7.73 11.40 -10.13
C LEU A 193 -9.09 11.41 -9.42
N LYS A 194 -9.08 11.40 -8.09
CA LYS A 194 -10.32 11.46 -7.29
C LYS A 194 -11.16 12.72 -7.50
N PRO A 195 -10.62 13.95 -7.37
CA PRO A 195 -11.44 15.16 -7.51
C PRO A 195 -11.95 15.40 -8.92
N PHE A 196 -11.22 14.92 -9.95
CA PHE A 196 -11.64 15.06 -11.35
C PHE A 196 -12.47 13.88 -11.87
N HIS A 197 -12.76 12.87 -11.04
CA HIS A 197 -13.50 11.64 -11.43
C HIS A 197 -12.89 10.91 -12.64
N LEU A 198 -11.55 10.87 -12.73
CA LEU A 198 -10.80 10.29 -13.85
C LEU A 198 -10.25 8.90 -13.51
N ASP A 199 -11.00 8.08 -12.78
CA ASP A 199 -10.55 6.75 -12.32
C ASP A 199 -10.20 5.81 -13.50
N PHE A 200 -10.84 5.97 -14.66
CA PHE A 200 -10.55 5.17 -15.85
C PHE A 200 -9.12 5.38 -16.40
N LEU A 201 -8.49 6.53 -16.12
CA LEU A 201 -7.14 6.86 -16.63
C LEU A 201 -6.02 6.35 -15.71
N GLN A 202 -6.36 5.73 -14.57
CA GLN A 202 -5.41 5.35 -13.53
C GLN A 202 -4.22 4.52 -14.04
N ILE A 203 -4.47 3.55 -14.93
CA ILE A 203 -3.42 2.63 -15.42
C ILE A 203 -2.38 3.40 -16.24
N ILE A 204 -2.84 4.26 -17.16
CA ILE A 204 -1.97 5.05 -18.05
C ILE A 204 -1.12 6.02 -17.21
N VAL A 205 -1.75 6.68 -16.24
CA VAL A 205 -1.08 7.62 -15.33
C VAL A 205 -0.03 6.91 -14.46
N PHE A 206 -0.36 5.74 -13.89
CA PHE A 206 0.58 4.98 -13.06
C PHE A 206 1.76 4.46 -13.87
N ILE A 207 1.57 3.99 -15.10
CA ILE A 207 2.68 3.59 -15.99
C ILE A 207 3.61 4.79 -16.24
N GLY A 208 3.06 5.97 -16.52
CA GLY A 208 3.83 7.21 -16.72
C GLY A 208 4.64 7.59 -15.48
N LEU A 209 4.04 7.55 -14.29
CA LEU A 209 4.70 7.86 -13.03
C LEU A 209 5.80 6.87 -12.66
N VAL A 210 5.57 5.58 -12.91
CA VAL A 210 6.58 4.53 -12.73
C VAL A 210 7.74 4.75 -13.67
N SER A 211 7.48 5.02 -14.96
CA SER A 211 8.54 5.32 -15.94
C SER A 211 9.41 6.49 -15.50
N LEU A 212 8.80 7.60 -15.08
CA LEU A 212 9.51 8.77 -14.57
C LEU A 212 10.36 8.44 -13.33
N SER A 213 9.80 7.67 -12.39
CA SER A 213 10.50 7.28 -11.16
C SER A 213 11.71 6.39 -11.45
N VAL A 214 11.55 5.40 -12.34
CA VAL A 214 12.65 4.49 -12.73
C VAL A 214 13.73 5.26 -13.48
N GLN A 215 13.36 6.18 -14.37
CA GLN A 215 14.32 6.99 -15.13
C GLN A 215 15.12 7.94 -14.23
N ALA A 216 14.49 8.50 -13.19
CA ALA A 216 15.19 9.26 -12.17
C ALA A 216 16.22 8.39 -11.43
N VAL A 217 15.83 7.17 -11.03
CA VAL A 217 16.74 6.22 -10.38
C VAL A 217 17.87 5.77 -11.30
N ASP A 218 17.62 5.52 -12.59
CA ASP A 218 18.66 5.20 -13.59
C ASP A 218 19.74 6.29 -13.64
N THR A 219 19.31 7.55 -13.71
CA THR A 219 20.21 8.71 -13.74
C THR A 219 21.02 8.84 -12.44
N ILE A 220 20.40 8.58 -11.29
CA ILE A 220 21.07 8.60 -9.98
C ILE A 220 22.12 7.48 -9.90
N LEU A 221 21.79 6.25 -10.31
CA LEU A 221 22.69 5.10 -10.25
C LEU A 221 23.94 5.31 -11.11
N ARG A 222 23.78 5.86 -12.34
CA ARG A 222 24.92 6.21 -13.22
C ARG A 222 25.91 7.14 -12.54
N LYS A 223 25.44 8.05 -11.68
CA LYS A 223 26.26 9.08 -11.02
C LYS A 223 26.84 8.64 -9.68
N VAL A 224 26.12 7.81 -8.92
CA VAL A 224 26.52 7.38 -7.57
C VAL A 224 27.46 6.17 -7.63
N ASN A 225 27.16 5.16 -8.43
CA ASN A 225 27.96 3.94 -8.49
C ASN A 225 28.05 3.36 -9.92
N PRO A 226 29.03 3.80 -10.72
CA PRO A 226 29.17 3.36 -12.11
C PRO A 226 29.57 1.88 -12.22
N MET A 227 30.19 1.29 -11.20
CA MET A 227 30.52 -0.14 -11.16
C MET A 227 29.25 -0.98 -11.10
N LEU A 228 28.32 -0.57 -10.24
CA LEU A 228 27.01 -1.17 -10.08
C LEU A 228 26.18 -1.01 -11.36
N PHE A 229 26.18 0.20 -11.94
CA PHE A 229 25.51 0.46 -13.22
C PHE A 229 26.03 -0.42 -14.37
N LYS A 230 27.35 -0.64 -14.48
CA LYS A 230 27.94 -1.50 -15.52
C LYS A 230 27.53 -2.97 -15.38
N ALA A 231 27.31 -3.44 -14.14
CA ALA A 231 26.81 -4.79 -13.87
C ALA A 231 25.30 -4.94 -14.09
N PHE A 232 24.54 -3.84 -13.97
CA PHE A 232 23.07 -3.84 -13.97
C PHE A 232 22.41 -3.21 -15.20
N GLY A 233 23.18 -2.62 -16.12
CA GLY A 233 22.67 -1.77 -17.21
C GLY A 233 21.53 -2.37 -18.05
N VAL A 234 21.55 -3.69 -18.30
CA VAL A 234 20.48 -4.39 -19.02
C VAL A 234 19.21 -4.54 -18.18
N TYR A 235 19.35 -4.71 -16.86
CA TYR A 235 18.22 -4.92 -15.95
C TYR A 235 17.50 -3.62 -15.57
N LEU A 236 18.14 -2.46 -15.74
CA LEU A 236 17.54 -1.15 -15.43
C LEU A 236 16.35 -0.83 -16.36
N VAL A 237 16.43 -1.20 -17.64
CA VAL A 237 15.30 -1.10 -18.57
C VAL A 237 14.19 -2.10 -18.22
N LEU A 238 14.58 -3.30 -17.76
CA LEU A 238 13.64 -4.34 -17.33
C LEU A 238 12.87 -3.98 -16.05
N VAL A 239 13.35 -2.99 -15.27
CA VAL A 239 12.64 -2.47 -14.09
C VAL A 239 11.36 -1.75 -14.52
N ILE A 240 11.39 -0.97 -15.60
CA ILE A 240 10.22 -0.19 -16.08
C ILE A 240 9.05 -1.12 -16.43
N ALA A 241 9.35 -2.24 -17.07
CA ALA A 241 8.36 -3.24 -17.48
C ALA A 241 8.06 -4.28 -16.38
N ASN A 242 8.51 -4.07 -15.14
CA ASN A 242 8.28 -5.03 -14.08
C ASN A 242 6.87 -4.90 -13.48
N CYS A 243 6.12 -6.01 -13.51
CA CYS A 243 4.75 -6.06 -13.04
C CYS A 243 4.59 -5.79 -11.54
N ILE A 244 5.61 -6.01 -10.69
CA ILE A 244 5.51 -5.67 -9.26
C ILE A 244 5.42 -4.15 -9.04
N ILE A 245 6.12 -3.36 -9.86
CA ILE A 245 6.22 -1.91 -9.68
C ILE A 245 4.92 -1.22 -10.09
N LEU A 246 4.21 -1.76 -11.08
CA LEU A 246 2.89 -1.29 -11.47
C LEU A 246 1.78 -1.82 -10.53
N ALA A 247 1.89 -3.05 -10.06
CA ALA A 247 0.86 -3.67 -9.21
C ALA A 247 0.71 -2.97 -7.85
N VAL A 248 1.81 -2.49 -7.24
CA VAL A 248 1.75 -1.84 -5.93
C VAL A 248 0.90 -0.56 -5.94
N PRO A 249 1.14 0.43 -6.84
CA PRO A 249 0.25 1.58 -7.01
C PRO A 249 -1.21 1.22 -7.31
N LEU A 250 -1.45 0.18 -8.10
CA LEU A 250 -2.81 -0.23 -8.46
C LEU A 250 -3.57 -0.79 -7.25
N ILE A 251 -2.93 -1.66 -6.47
CA ILE A 251 -3.50 -2.19 -5.20
C ILE A 251 -3.73 -1.07 -4.20
N LEU A 252 -2.89 -0.03 -4.24
CA LEU A 252 -3.03 1.14 -3.39
C LEU A 252 -4.28 1.96 -3.68
N ALA A 253 -4.53 2.20 -4.97
CA ALA A 253 -5.70 2.90 -5.46
C ALA A 253 -6.98 2.10 -5.14
N ASP A 254 -6.98 0.80 -5.45
CA ASP A 254 -8.12 -0.10 -5.22
C ASP A 254 -8.49 -0.22 -3.71
N ASN A 255 -7.49 -0.26 -2.83
CA ASN A 255 -7.74 -0.35 -1.39
C ASN A 255 -8.02 0.99 -0.72
N GLU A 256 -7.84 2.11 -1.41
CA GLU A 256 -7.89 3.47 -0.87
C GLU A 256 -7.14 3.59 0.46
N TYR A 257 -5.84 3.32 0.42
CA TYR A 257 -4.97 3.42 1.59
C TYR A 257 -4.58 4.89 1.87
N ASN A 258 -4.33 5.20 3.14
CA ASN A 258 -3.76 6.48 3.59
C ASN A 258 -2.25 6.55 3.32
N ALA A 259 -1.65 7.75 3.33
CA ALA A 259 -0.21 7.96 3.08
C ALA A 259 0.70 6.98 3.85
N ALA A 260 0.44 6.80 5.15
CA ALA A 260 1.24 5.93 6.01
C ALA A 260 1.03 4.44 5.69
N GLU A 261 -0.20 4.02 5.42
CA GLU A 261 -0.52 2.64 5.02
C GLU A 261 0.12 2.31 3.67
N SER A 262 0.06 3.26 2.74
CA SER A 262 0.68 3.19 1.44
C SER A 262 2.20 3.02 1.52
N LEU A 263 2.85 3.75 2.43
CA LEU A 263 4.30 3.67 2.62
C LEU A 263 4.69 2.29 3.17
N MET A 264 3.94 1.78 4.15
CA MET A 264 4.19 0.47 4.75
C MET A 264 3.95 -0.67 3.76
N LEU A 265 2.90 -0.57 2.94
CA LEU A 265 2.64 -1.54 1.87
C LEU A 265 3.79 -1.54 0.84
N ALA A 266 4.22 -0.38 0.38
CA ALA A 266 5.29 -0.26 -0.60
C ALA A 266 6.65 -0.74 -0.06
N LEU A 267 6.94 -0.44 1.21
CA LEU A 267 8.12 -0.97 1.91
C LEU A 267 8.03 -2.49 2.06
N GLY A 268 6.88 -3.02 2.49
CA GLY A 268 6.66 -4.47 2.62
C GLY A 268 6.80 -5.19 1.27
N ALA A 269 6.27 -4.64 0.19
CA ALA A 269 6.40 -5.19 -1.15
C ALA A 269 7.86 -5.20 -1.65
N GLY A 270 8.59 -4.11 -1.43
CA GLY A 270 10.01 -4.01 -1.79
C GLY A 270 10.91 -4.94 -0.98
N LEU A 271 10.73 -4.96 0.34
CA LEU A 271 11.46 -5.86 1.24
C LEU A 271 11.11 -7.33 0.95
N GLY A 272 9.85 -7.64 0.67
CA GLY A 272 9.42 -8.98 0.27
C GLY A 272 10.08 -9.44 -1.02
N PHE A 273 10.25 -8.54 -2.00
CA PHE A 273 11.00 -8.81 -3.23
C PHE A 273 12.50 -9.02 -2.96
N LEU A 274 13.10 -8.21 -2.08
CA LEU A 274 14.50 -8.36 -1.67
C LEU A 274 14.75 -9.70 -0.98
N ILE A 275 13.88 -10.11 -0.06
CA ILE A 275 13.96 -11.40 0.63
C ILE A 275 13.83 -12.54 -0.38
N ALA A 276 12.87 -12.47 -1.29
CA ALA A 276 12.70 -13.48 -2.34
C ALA A 276 13.97 -13.63 -3.19
N LEU A 277 14.55 -12.52 -3.66
CA LEU A 277 15.80 -12.52 -4.43
C LEU A 277 16.98 -13.10 -3.63
N PHE A 278 17.09 -12.74 -2.36
CA PHE A 278 18.16 -13.22 -1.49
C PHE A 278 18.06 -14.73 -1.25
N LEU A 279 16.86 -15.26 -1.00
CA LEU A 279 16.62 -16.70 -0.85
C LEU A 279 16.93 -17.44 -2.13
N MET A 280 16.47 -16.93 -3.28
CA MET A 280 16.70 -17.56 -4.56
C MET A 280 18.19 -17.60 -4.92
N SER A 281 18.89 -16.48 -4.76
CA SER A 281 20.35 -16.44 -5.04
C SER A 281 21.15 -17.34 -4.12
N SER A 282 20.74 -17.48 -2.86
CA SER A 282 21.37 -18.40 -1.92
C SER A 282 21.24 -19.86 -2.34
N VAL A 283 20.07 -20.25 -2.86
CA VAL A 283 19.85 -21.62 -3.38
C VAL A 283 20.55 -21.81 -4.72
N ARG A 284 20.52 -20.82 -5.62
CA ARG A 284 21.18 -20.94 -6.93
C ARG A 284 22.70 -21.13 -6.81
N GLU A 285 23.37 -20.40 -5.93
CA GLU A 285 24.80 -20.61 -5.68
C GLU A 285 25.10 -22.01 -5.13
N ARG A 286 24.22 -22.57 -4.29
CA ARG A 286 24.39 -23.96 -3.82
C ARG A 286 24.14 -24.98 -4.92
N LEU A 287 23.23 -24.68 -5.83
CA LEU A 287 22.83 -25.55 -6.92
C LEU A 287 23.90 -25.62 -8.02
N GLU A 288 24.74 -24.59 -8.17
CA GLU A 288 25.92 -24.62 -9.03
C GLU A 288 26.96 -25.66 -8.58
N LEU A 289 27.05 -25.91 -7.27
CA LEU A 289 27.93 -26.94 -6.69
C LEU A 289 27.29 -28.33 -6.67
N ALA A 290 25.99 -28.43 -6.91
CA ALA A 290 25.26 -29.69 -6.85
C ALA A 290 25.37 -30.49 -8.16
N ASN A 291 25.28 -31.81 -8.06
CA ASN A 291 25.24 -32.69 -9.23
C ASN A 291 23.85 -32.67 -9.89
N VAL A 292 23.58 -31.61 -10.66
CA VAL A 292 22.35 -31.46 -11.45
C VAL A 292 22.58 -32.04 -12.86
N PRO A 293 21.65 -32.84 -13.41
CA PRO A 293 21.72 -33.33 -14.79
C PRO A 293 21.92 -32.19 -15.78
N PRO A 294 22.75 -32.36 -16.83
CA PRO A 294 23.14 -31.29 -17.73
C PRO A 294 21.94 -30.58 -18.39
N THR A 295 20.87 -31.32 -18.71
CA THR A 295 19.64 -30.79 -19.31
C THR A 295 18.86 -29.84 -18.40
N TYR A 296 18.98 -29.96 -17.08
CA TYR A 296 18.26 -29.15 -16.11
C TYR A 296 19.06 -27.95 -15.59
N ARG A 297 20.35 -27.82 -15.93
CA ARG A 297 21.22 -26.77 -15.41
C ARG A 297 20.75 -25.38 -15.81
N GLY A 298 20.86 -24.42 -14.90
CA GLY A 298 20.56 -23.01 -15.15
C GLY A 298 19.10 -22.63 -14.86
N LEU A 299 18.35 -22.28 -15.90
CA LEU A 299 16.99 -21.74 -15.77
C LEU A 299 15.93 -22.82 -15.44
N PRO A 300 15.94 -24.03 -16.04
CA PRO A 300 14.90 -25.04 -15.77
C PRO A 300 14.83 -25.44 -14.29
N ILE A 301 15.97 -25.74 -13.67
CA ILE A 301 16.02 -26.06 -12.24
C ILE A 301 15.67 -24.85 -11.35
N ALA A 302 15.95 -23.62 -11.82
CA ALA A 302 15.55 -22.41 -11.09
C ALA A 302 14.02 -22.27 -11.04
N PHE A 303 13.29 -22.64 -12.09
CA PHE A 303 11.83 -22.68 -12.06
C PHE A 303 11.30 -23.74 -11.08
N VAL A 304 11.92 -24.92 -11.03
CA VAL A 304 11.55 -25.97 -10.06
C VAL A 304 11.74 -25.47 -8.63
N VAL A 305 12.89 -24.87 -8.33
CA VAL A 305 13.18 -24.27 -7.00
C VAL A 305 12.21 -23.15 -6.67
N ALA A 306 11.89 -22.27 -7.63
CA ALA A 306 10.91 -21.21 -7.41
C ALA A 306 9.51 -21.77 -7.10
N GLY A 307 9.11 -22.88 -7.75
CA GLY A 307 7.87 -23.59 -7.43
C GLY A 307 7.87 -24.18 -6.01
N LEU A 308 9.00 -24.77 -5.58
CA LEU A 308 9.14 -25.25 -4.20
C LEU A 308 9.06 -24.10 -3.17
N PHE A 309 9.65 -22.94 -3.48
CA PHE A 309 9.47 -21.75 -2.66
C PHE A 309 8.02 -21.27 -2.65
N ALA A 310 7.33 -21.26 -3.78
CA ALA A 310 5.92 -20.89 -3.85
C ALA A 310 5.05 -21.80 -2.96
N LEU A 311 5.29 -23.12 -2.99
CA LEU A 311 4.60 -24.08 -2.10
C LEU A 311 4.90 -23.81 -0.62
N ALA A 312 6.14 -23.51 -0.26
CA ALA A 312 6.51 -23.17 1.11
C ALA A 312 5.84 -21.86 1.58
N PHE A 313 5.78 -20.84 0.73
CA PHE A 313 5.14 -19.57 1.05
C PHE A 313 3.61 -19.65 1.07
N LEU A 314 3.00 -20.57 0.32
CA LEU A 314 1.56 -20.82 0.38
C LEU A 314 1.11 -21.27 1.78
N GLY A 315 1.99 -21.94 2.54
CA GLY A 315 1.74 -22.26 3.94
C GLY A 315 1.54 -21.03 4.84
N PHE A 316 2.09 -19.88 4.46
CA PHE A 316 1.88 -18.61 5.18
C PHE A 316 0.57 -17.91 4.80
N SER A 317 -0.08 -18.29 3.69
CA SER A 317 -1.31 -17.64 3.21
C SER A 317 -2.49 -17.78 4.19
N GLY A 318 -2.46 -18.77 5.08
CA GLY A 318 -3.46 -18.95 6.14
C GLY A 318 -3.22 -18.11 7.39
N MET A 319 -2.09 -17.40 7.50
CA MET A 319 -1.83 -16.50 8.62
C MET A 319 -2.52 -15.17 8.37
N SER A 320 -3.76 -15.02 8.85
CA SER A 320 -4.33 -13.69 9.05
C SER A 320 -3.62 -13.05 10.25
N ILE A 321 -2.69 -12.15 9.97
CA ILE A 321 -2.26 -11.19 10.99
C ILE A 321 -3.38 -10.14 11.05
N PHE A 322 -4.46 -10.55 11.73
CA PHE A 322 -5.79 -9.95 11.89
C PHE A 322 -6.84 -10.31 10.82
#